data_AF-A0A6A3DJW7-F1
#
_entry.id   AF-A0A6A3DJW7-F1
#
_cell.length_a   1.000
_cell.length_b   1.000
_cell.length_c   1.000
_cell.angle_alpha   90.00
_cell.angle_beta   90.00
_cell.angle_gamma   90.00
#
_symmetry.space_group_name_H-M   'P 1'
#
loop_
_entity.id
_entity.type
_entity.pdbx_description
1 polymer ?
#
loop_
_entity_poly.entity_id
_entity_poly.type
_entity_poly.pdbx_seq_one_letter_code
_entity_poly.pdbx_strand_id
1 'polypeptide(L)'
;MDHRGTGRSTFLDCVAAQDSPLEDPSNLSLCAQDLHYKYGDLASFSMTSADTDITTFISNFSNGASTIVYGIASGASADRFMHFSVTDANFGEVGNAFLELCEQRSSTPPSNSIGIRM
;
A
#
# COMPACT_ATOMS: atom_id res chain seq x y z
N MET A 1 -11.80 10.48 -2.23
CA MET A 1 -10.71 10.52 -3.22
C MET A 1 -10.19 9.12 -3.34
N ASP A 2 -9.83 8.68 -4.55
CA ASP A 2 -9.22 7.35 -4.69
C ASP A 2 -7.76 7.46 -4.28
N HIS A 3 -7.39 6.73 -3.23
CA HIS A 3 -6.00 6.68 -2.78
C HIS A 3 -5.11 6.09 -3.86
N ARG A 4 -3.82 6.37 -3.78
CA ARG A 4 -2.81 5.69 -4.60
C ARG A 4 -3.01 4.18 -4.52
N GLY A 5 -2.94 3.51 -5.66
CA GLY A 5 -3.18 2.08 -5.74
C GLY A 5 -4.63 1.64 -5.87
N THR A 6 -5.59 2.57 -5.82
CA THR A 6 -7.02 2.24 -5.80
C THR A 6 -7.84 3.00 -6.85
N GLY A 7 -9.00 2.45 -7.20
CA GLY A 7 -10.02 3.13 -8.00
C GLY A 7 -9.49 3.73 -9.31
N ARG A 8 -9.75 5.03 -9.50
CA ARG A 8 -9.39 5.82 -10.68
C ARG A 8 -7.99 6.45 -10.59
N SER A 9 -7.31 6.31 -9.45
CA SER A 9 -5.88 6.61 -9.34
C SER A 9 -5.07 5.52 -10.05
N THR A 10 -3.74 5.55 -9.94
CA THR A 10 -2.91 4.44 -10.44
C THR A 10 -3.30 3.16 -9.70
N PHE A 11 -4.08 2.29 -10.33
CA PHE A 11 -4.59 1.07 -9.72
C PHE A 11 -3.49 0.01 -9.60
N LEU A 12 -3.33 -0.56 -8.41
CA LEU A 12 -2.46 -1.72 -8.20
C LEU A 12 -3.24 -2.96 -8.64
N ASP A 13 -2.94 -3.43 -9.85
CA ASP A 13 -3.50 -4.64 -10.42
C ASP A 13 -2.47 -5.76 -10.31
N CYS A 14 -2.86 -6.84 -9.63
CA CYS A 14 -2.10 -8.07 -9.55
C CYS A 14 -2.84 -9.17 -10.31
N VAL A 15 -2.39 -9.41 -11.55
CA VAL A 15 -2.97 -10.46 -12.40
C VAL A 15 -2.87 -11.84 -11.72
N ALA A 16 -1.79 -12.08 -10.97
CA ALA A 16 -1.60 -13.30 -10.17
C ALA A 16 -2.66 -13.52 -9.06
N ALA A 17 -3.38 -12.47 -8.64
CA ALA A 17 -4.41 -12.53 -7.61
C ALA A 17 -5.84 -12.57 -8.18
N GLN A 18 -6.02 -12.54 -9.51
CA GLN A 18 -7.34 -12.53 -10.14
C GLN A 18 -7.99 -13.93 -10.14
N ASP A 19 -7.18 -14.99 -10.18
CA ASP A 19 -7.63 -16.39 -10.28
C ASP A 19 -7.56 -17.17 -8.94
N SER A 20 -7.07 -16.55 -7.87
CA SER A 20 -6.92 -17.19 -6.56
C SER A 20 -6.89 -16.17 -5.43
N PRO A 21 -7.45 -16.47 -4.24
CA PRO A 21 -7.36 -15.57 -3.10
C PRO A 21 -5.89 -15.23 -2.78
N LEU A 22 -5.62 -13.98 -2.42
CA LEU A 22 -4.33 -13.52 -1.85
C LEU A 22 -3.96 -14.21 -0.51
N GLU A 23 -4.75 -15.20 -0.09
CA GLU A 23 -4.49 -16.07 1.05
C GLU A 23 -3.35 -17.06 0.78
N ASP A 24 -3.02 -17.36 -0.49
CA ASP A 24 -1.81 -18.12 -0.83
C ASP A 24 -0.57 -17.20 -0.82
N PRO A 25 0.41 -17.45 0.07
CA PRO A 25 1.66 -16.69 0.14
C PRO A 25 2.45 -16.66 -1.17
N SER A 26 2.25 -17.64 -2.05
CA SER A 26 2.91 -17.73 -3.36
C SER A 26 2.35 -16.68 -4.32
N ASN A 27 1.03 -16.56 -4.41
CA ASN A 27 0.35 -15.56 -5.24
C ASN A 27 0.61 -14.14 -4.72
N LEU A 28 0.65 -13.97 -3.40
CA LEU A 28 1.06 -12.72 -2.76
C LEU A 28 2.48 -12.30 -3.16
N SER A 29 3.41 -13.25 -3.20
CA SER A 29 4.79 -13.00 -3.62
C SER A 29 4.91 -12.66 -5.11
N LEU A 30 4.11 -13.29 -5.97
CA LEU A 30 4.12 -12.99 -7.40
C LEU A 30 3.52 -11.61 -7.67
N CYS A 31 2.41 -11.28 -7.01
CA CYS A 31 1.82 -9.94 -7.02
C CYS A 31 2.82 -8.87 -6.58
N ALA A 32 3.54 -9.09 -5.47
CA ALA A 32 4.61 -8.21 -5.01
C ALA A 32 5.68 -7.95 -6.08
N GLN A 33 6.12 -9.01 -6.76
CA GLN A 33 7.14 -8.92 -7.80
C GLN A 33 6.62 -8.21 -9.05
N ASP A 34 5.39 -8.49 -9.48
CA ASP A 34 4.73 -7.82 -10.62
C ASP A 34 4.61 -6.31 -10.38
N LEU A 35 4.18 -5.92 -9.17
CA LEU A 35 4.06 -4.53 -8.80
C LEU A 35 5.43 -3.83 -8.76
N HIS A 36 6.45 -4.46 -8.17
CA HIS A 36 7.79 -3.90 -8.15
C HIS A 36 8.39 -3.80 -9.56
N TYR A 37 8.20 -4.80 -10.42
CA TYR A 37 8.66 -4.74 -11.81
C TYR A 37 8.00 -3.58 -12.58
N LYS A 38 6.70 -3.36 -12.35
CA LYS A 38 5.93 -2.33 -13.05
C LYS A 38 6.20 -0.92 -12.55
N TYR A 39 6.35 -0.74 -11.25
CA TYR A 39 6.38 0.59 -10.61
C TYR A 39 7.69 0.92 -9.91
N GLY A 40 8.59 -0.05 -9.72
CA GLY A 40 9.82 0.09 -8.96
C GLY A 40 9.55 0.18 -7.46
N ASP A 41 10.08 1.22 -6.83
CA ASP A 41 9.86 1.53 -5.42
C ASP A 41 8.36 1.72 -5.12
N LEU A 42 7.85 0.85 -4.23
CA LEU A 42 6.44 0.79 -3.86
C LEU A 42 6.13 1.69 -2.66
N ALA A 43 7.12 2.32 -2.02
CA ALA A 43 6.89 3.34 -0.98
C ALA A 43 6.06 4.53 -1.51
N SER A 44 6.08 4.77 -2.83
CA SER A 44 5.21 5.73 -3.49
C SER A 44 3.71 5.40 -3.39
N PHE A 45 3.35 4.16 -3.06
CA PHE A 45 1.98 3.69 -2.79
C PHE A 45 1.69 3.50 -1.30
N SER A 46 2.65 3.82 -0.43
CA SER A 46 2.49 3.70 1.03
C SER A 46 1.39 4.61 1.58
N MET A 47 0.94 4.25 2.77
CA MET A 47 -0.09 4.97 3.51
C MET A 47 0.41 6.35 3.95
N THR A 48 1.72 6.49 4.18
CA THR A 48 2.37 7.78 4.41
C THR A 48 2.26 8.70 3.19
N SER A 49 2.50 8.17 1.99
CA SER A 49 2.36 8.92 0.73
C SER A 49 0.90 9.29 0.48
N ALA A 50 -0.04 8.37 0.76
CA ALA A 50 -1.46 8.62 0.69
C ALA A 50 -1.93 9.73 1.66
N ASP A 51 -1.39 9.80 2.87
CA ASP A 51 -1.64 10.87 3.83
C ASP A 51 -1.10 12.23 3.36
N THR A 52 0.06 12.21 2.71
CA THR A 52 0.63 13.41 2.09
C THR A 52 -0.28 13.92 0.98
N ASP A 53 -0.82 13.05 0.12
CA ASP A 53 -1.75 13.45 -0.94
C ASP A 53 -3.00 14.15 -0.38
N ILE A 54 -3.57 13.67 0.73
CA ILE A 54 -4.69 14.34 1.41
C ILE A 54 -4.27 15.71 1.92
N THR A 55 -3.12 15.80 2.60
CA THR A 55 -2.63 17.06 3.17
C THR A 55 -2.39 18.11 2.09
N THR A 56 -1.78 17.70 0.97
CA THR A 56 -1.55 18.56 -0.20
C THR A 56 -2.84 18.95 -0.89
N PHE A 57 -3.82 18.04 -1.00
CA PHE A 57 -5.13 18.38 -1.54
C PHE A 57 -5.81 19.46 -0.69
N ILE A 58 -5.83 19.29 0.63
CA ILE A 58 -6.41 20.29 1.53
C ILE A 58 -5.67 21.62 1.42
N SER A 59 -4.33 21.63 1.42
CA SER A 59 -3.57 22.88 1.31
C SER A 59 -3.86 23.63 0.00
N ASN A 60 -4.05 22.90 -1.10
CA ASN A 60 -4.27 23.50 -2.42
C ASN A 60 -5.71 23.94 -2.66
N PHE A 61 -6.69 23.25 -2.09
CA PHE A 61 -8.10 23.43 -2.45
C PHE A 61 -8.99 23.97 -1.33
N SER A 62 -8.54 23.96 -0.07
CA SER A 62 -9.36 24.49 1.06
C SER A 62 -9.40 26.02 1.12
N ASN A 63 -8.48 26.72 0.43
CA ASN A 63 -8.31 28.17 0.53
C ASN A 63 -8.14 28.66 1.99
N GLY A 64 -7.51 27.85 2.85
CA GLY A 64 -7.30 28.16 4.26
C GLY A 64 -8.53 27.93 5.14
N ALA A 65 -9.63 27.38 4.59
CA ALA A 65 -10.79 26.99 5.38
C ALA A 65 -10.51 25.73 6.22
N SER A 66 -11.07 25.70 7.43
CA SER A 66 -11.04 24.49 8.27
C SER A 66 -11.75 23.35 7.54
N THR A 67 -11.04 22.24 7.38
CA THR A 67 -11.51 21.06 6.66
C THR A 67 -11.54 19.87 7.60
N ILE A 68 -12.68 19.18 7.65
CA ILE A 68 -12.84 17.95 8.43
C ILE A 68 -12.63 16.77 7.48
N VAL A 69 -11.68 15.89 7.81
CA VAL A 69 -11.40 14.67 7.05
C VAL A 69 -12.01 13.48 7.78
N TYR A 70 -12.75 12.65 7.05
CA TYR A 70 -13.32 11.40 7.55
C TYR A 70 -12.77 10.24 6.74
N GLY A 71 -12.33 9.17 7.40
CA GLY A 71 -11.86 7.96 6.74
C GLY A 71 -12.15 6.71 7.57
N ILE A 72 -12.36 5.60 6.88
CA ILE A 72 -12.60 4.27 7.45
C ILE A 72 -11.73 3.28 6.67
N ALA A 73 -10.99 2.43 7.38
CA ALA A 73 -10.06 1.44 6.82
C ALA A 73 -9.07 2.04 5.80
N SER A 74 -8.79 3.32 5.94
CA SER A 74 -7.98 4.10 5.00
C SER A 74 -6.48 3.94 5.20
N GLY A 75 -6.06 3.34 6.33
CA GLY A 75 -4.69 3.27 6.82
C GLY A 75 -4.01 4.61 7.14
N ALA A 76 -4.75 5.71 7.12
CA ALA A 76 -4.23 7.03 7.47
C ALA A 76 -3.99 7.17 8.98
N SER A 77 -3.01 7.97 9.34
CA SER A 77 -2.61 8.09 10.74
C SER A 77 -3.57 8.97 11.55
N ALA A 78 -3.93 8.49 12.74
CA ALA A 78 -4.83 9.17 13.68
C ALA A 78 -4.22 10.46 14.27
N ASP A 79 -2.89 10.61 14.23
CA ASP A 79 -2.20 11.84 14.68
C ASP A 79 -2.36 13.01 13.70
N ARG A 80 -2.67 12.73 12.42
CA ARG A 80 -2.83 13.74 11.37
C ARG A 80 -4.28 14.14 11.12
N PHE A 81 -5.24 13.31 11.52
CA PHE A 81 -6.64 13.51 11.18
C PHE A 81 -7.59 13.16 12.33
N MET A 82 -8.49 14.10 12.66
CA MET A 82 -9.33 14.05 13.87
C MET A 82 -10.36 12.90 13.93
N HIS A 83 -10.67 12.23 12.80
CA HIS A 83 -11.70 11.19 12.74
C HIS A 83 -11.18 9.80 12.34
N PHE A 84 -9.89 9.53 12.57
CA PHE A 84 -9.30 8.23 12.26
C PHE A 84 -9.05 7.47 13.56
N SER A 85 -9.37 6.18 13.54
CA SER A 85 -9.26 5.31 14.70
C SER A 85 -7.86 4.68 14.77
N VAL A 86 -7.53 4.13 15.94
CA VAL A 86 -6.32 3.28 16.09
C VAL A 86 -6.35 2.10 15.12
N THR A 87 -7.54 1.55 14.85
CA THR A 87 -7.71 0.48 13.88
C THR A 87 -7.31 0.93 12.48
N ASP A 88 -7.60 2.18 12.10
CA ASP A 88 -7.16 2.75 10.83
C ASP A 88 -5.64 2.83 10.77
N ALA A 89 -4.98 3.38 11.78
CA ALA A 89 -3.52 3.45 11.82
C ALA A 89 -2.86 2.05 11.72
N ASN A 90 -3.45 1.03 12.35
CA ASN A 90 -2.94 -0.35 12.28
C ASN A 90 -3.03 -0.95 10.87
N PHE A 91 -4.11 -0.67 10.13
CA PHE A 91 -4.17 -1.06 8.70
C PHE A 91 -3.08 -0.36 7.89
N GLY A 92 -2.77 0.88 8.27
CA GLY A 92 -1.68 1.67 7.70
C GLY A 92 -0.32 0.99 7.81
N GLU A 93 0.02 0.58 9.03
CA GLU A 93 1.28 -0.07 9.37
C GLU A 93 1.44 -1.42 8.64
N VAL A 94 0.40 -2.26 8.67
CA VAL A 94 0.43 -3.57 7.98
C VAL A 94 0.60 -3.38 6.47
N GLY A 95 -0.10 -2.41 5.88
CA GLY A 95 0.04 -2.08 4.46
C GLY A 95 1.45 -1.62 4.10
N ASN A 96 2.06 -0.75 4.90
CA ASN A 96 3.43 -0.28 4.67
C ASN A 96 4.45 -1.40 4.81
N ALA A 97 4.34 -2.22 5.86
CA ALA A 97 5.21 -3.37 6.07
C ALA A 97 5.11 -4.36 4.90
N PHE A 98 3.90 -4.55 4.36
CA PHE A 98 3.71 -5.37 3.17
C PHE A 98 4.47 -4.82 1.95
N LEU A 99 4.35 -3.52 1.66
CA LEU A 99 5.05 -2.90 0.53
C LEU A 99 6.58 -2.94 0.70
N GLU A 100 7.10 -2.74 1.92
CA GLU A 100 8.53 -2.90 2.21
C GLU A 100 9.02 -4.34 1.99
N LEU A 101 8.23 -5.33 2.42
CA LEU A 101 8.54 -6.74 2.17
C LEU A 101 8.56 -7.08 0.67
N CYS A 102 7.70 -6.44 -0.13
CA CYS A 102 7.70 -6.61 -1.59
C CYS A 102 9.05 -6.17 -2.19
N GLU A 103 9.60 -5.05 -1.73
CA GLU A 103 10.90 -4.55 -2.18
C GLU A 103 12.05 -5.49 -1.80
N GLN A 104 12.04 -6.03 -0.59
CA GLN A 104 13.05 -7.01 -0.15
C GLN A 104 13.01 -8.29 -0.98
N ARG A 105 11.81 -8.76 -1.35
CA ARG A 105 11.64 -10.00 -2.11
C ARG A 105 11.90 -9.82 -3.61
N SER A 106 11.76 -8.60 -4.12
CA SER A 106 12.12 -8.26 -5.51
C SER A 106 13.63 -8.19 -5.75
N SER A 107 14.42 -7.88 -4.71
CA SER A 107 15.89 -7.76 -4.77
C SER A 107 16.62 -9.08 -4.49
N THR A 108 15.92 -10.12 -4.04
CA THR A 108 16.45 -11.48 -3.91
C THR A 108 16.06 -12.30 -5.16
N PRO A 109 17.02 -12.88 -5.92
CA PRO A 109 16.67 -13.80 -7.00
C PRO A 109 15.89 -14.99 -6.42
N PRO A 110 14.97 -15.62 -7.19
CA PRO A 110 14.27 -16.80 -6.72
C PRO A 110 15.31 -17.84 -6.30
N SER A 111 15.34 -18.16 -5.01
CA SER A 111 16.21 -19.21 -4.50
C SER A 111 15.71 -20.55 -5.04
N ASN A 112 16.13 -20.88 -6.25
CA ASN A 112 16.27 -22.26 -6.70
C ASN A 112 17.40 -22.90 -5.88
N SER A 113 17.20 -23.09 -4.57
CA SER A 113 18.10 -23.79 -3.65
C SER A 113 17.46 -24.00 -2.28
N ILE A 114 16.28 -24.64 -2.21
CA ILE A 114 16.02 -25.55 -1.08
C ILE A 114 16.51 -26.92 -1.55
N GLY A 115 17.82 -27.10 -1.45
CA GLY A 115 18.41 -28.43 -1.40
C GLY A 115 18.02 -29.05 -0.07
N ILE A 116 16.93 -29.81 -0.06
CA ILE A 116 16.78 -30.89 0.92
C ILE A 116 17.89 -31.87 0.59
N ARG A 117 18.98 -31.82 1.36
CA ARG A 117 19.90 -32.96 1.46
C ARG A 117 19.09 -34.12 2.06
N MET A 118 18.89 -35.16 1.26
CA MET A 118 18.79 -36.53 1.76
C MET A 118 20.18 -37.02 2.16
#